data_AF-A0AAU8N929-F1
#
_entry.id   AF-A0AAU8N929-F1
#
_cell.length_a   1.000
_cell.length_b   1.000
_cell.length_c   1.000
_cell.angle_alpha   90.00
_cell.angle_beta   90.00
_cell.angle_gamma   90.00
#
_symmetry.space_group_name_H-M   'P 1'
#
loop_
_entity.id
_entity.type
_entity.pdbx_description
1 polymer ?
#
loop_
_entity_poly.entity_id
_entity_poly.type
_entity_poly.pdbx_seq_one_letter_code
_entity_poly.pdbx_strand_id
1 'polypeptide(L)'
;MNKILFELVNEVKDEATFIAFLSALSQDRQSCPDEWQHDAIESFLEAASEWGQESVNGLTHYEKPDNPWKRSAQIMYMGKIYE
;
A
#
# COMPACT_ATOMS: atom_id res chain seq x y z
N MET A 1 10.20 18.01 -6.03
CA MET A 1 9.42 17.44 -4.91
C MET A 1 9.49 15.94 -5.03
N ASN A 2 10.07 15.25 -4.04
CA ASN A 2 9.87 13.81 -3.93
C ASN A 2 8.41 13.59 -3.55
N LYS A 3 7.69 12.79 -4.33
CA LYS A 3 6.32 12.42 -4.00
C LYS A 3 6.31 11.53 -2.77
N ILE A 4 5.37 11.75 -1.86
CA ILE A 4 5.22 10.87 -0.69
C ILE A 4 4.55 9.57 -1.10
N LEU A 5 4.77 8.49 -0.33
CA LEU A 5 4.32 7.14 -0.69
C LEU A 5 2.80 7.07 -0.98
N PHE A 6 2.00 7.86 -0.27
CA PHE A 6 0.56 8.01 -0.49
C PHE A 6 0.21 8.61 -1.87
N GLU A 7 1.03 9.49 -2.41
CA GLU A 7 0.81 10.01 -3.77
C GLU A 7 1.15 8.92 -4.80
N LEU A 8 2.25 8.19 -4.59
CA LEU A 8 2.69 7.12 -5.49
C LEU A 8 1.67 5.98 -5.59
N VAL A 9 1.05 5.55 -4.48
CA VAL A 9 0.02 4.50 -4.51
C VAL A 9 -1.20 4.91 -5.36
N ASN A 10 -1.52 6.20 -5.37
CA ASN A 10 -2.65 6.73 -6.14
C ASN A 10 -2.37 6.89 -7.64
N GLU A 11 -1.09 6.93 -8.02
CA GLU A 11 -0.63 7.07 -9.41
C GLU A 11 -0.37 5.73 -10.11
N VAL A 12 -0.44 4.61 -9.40
CA VAL A 12 -0.32 3.28 -10.00
C VAL A 12 -1.44 3.07 -11.02
N LYS A 13 -1.05 2.77 -12.26
CA LYS A 13 -1.95 2.58 -13.41
C LYS A 13 -1.60 1.38 -14.28
N ASP A 14 -0.41 0.84 -14.14
CA ASP A 14 0.13 -0.27 -14.93
C ASP A 14 1.20 -1.01 -14.11
N GLU A 15 1.73 -2.09 -14.67
CA GLU A 15 2.78 -2.90 -14.04
C GLU A 15 4.05 -2.09 -13.73
N ALA A 16 4.48 -1.23 -14.66
CA ALA A 16 5.69 -0.42 -14.49
C ALA A 16 5.56 0.54 -13.30
N THR A 17 4.42 1.23 -13.19
CA THR A 17 4.14 2.12 -12.06
C THR A 17 3.93 1.36 -10.75
N PHE A 18 3.40 0.13 -10.79
CA PHE A 18 3.32 -0.74 -9.62
C PHE A 18 4.70 -1.17 -9.10
N ILE A 19 5.61 -1.59 -10.00
CA ILE A 19 6.98 -1.95 -9.63
C ILE A 19 7.74 -0.74 -9.06
N ALA A 20 7.51 0.45 -9.63
CA ALA A 20 8.06 1.70 -9.09
C ALA A 20 7.53 1.98 -7.67
N PHE A 21 6.23 1.76 -7.43
CA PHE A 21 5.64 1.87 -6.09
C PHE A 21 6.25 0.86 -5.10
N LEU A 22 6.43 -0.41 -5.47
CA LEU A 22 7.06 -1.41 -4.60
C LEU A 22 8.49 -1.03 -4.20
N SER A 23 9.24 -0.46 -5.15
CA SER A 23 10.60 0.04 -4.88
C SER A 23 10.57 1.20 -3.89
N ALA A 24 9.62 2.13 -4.04
CA ALA A 24 9.43 3.24 -3.11
C ALA A 24 8.97 2.76 -1.72
N LEU A 25 8.07 1.78 -1.64
CA LEU A 25 7.60 1.18 -0.39
C LEU A 25 8.76 0.52 0.38
N SER A 26 9.64 -0.22 -0.32
CA SER A 26 10.83 -0.82 0.28
C SER A 26 11.83 0.23 0.79
N GLN A 27 12.02 1.32 0.04
CA GLN A 27 12.89 2.42 0.46
C GLN A 27 12.31 3.15 1.68
N ASP A 28 10.99 3.36 1.71
CA ASP A 28 10.26 3.98 2.82
C ASP A 28 10.45 3.17 4.12
N ARG A 29 10.33 1.83 4.07
CA ARG A 29 10.59 0.95 5.23
C ARG A 29 12.00 1.09 5.80
N GLN A 30 12.98 1.33 4.94
CA GLN A 30 14.39 1.47 5.33
C GLN A 30 14.70 2.86 5.90
N SER A 31 14.09 3.90 5.33
CA SER A 31 14.35 5.29 5.70
C SER A 31 13.55 5.74 6.91
N CYS A 32 12.31 5.26 7.07
CA CYS A 32 11.39 5.68 8.12
C CYS A 32 10.75 4.47 8.83
N PRO A 33 11.55 3.59 9.48
CA PRO A 33 11.02 2.38 10.12
C PRO A 33 10.00 2.69 11.23
N ASP A 34 10.16 3.82 11.93
CA ASP A 34 9.29 4.22 13.05
C ASP A 34 7.91 4.75 12.58
N GLU A 35 7.72 4.98 11.28
CA GLU A 35 6.42 5.37 10.70
C GLU A 35 5.55 4.16 10.33
N TRP A 36 6.07 2.94 10.48
CA TRP A 36 5.35 1.72 10.14
C TRP A 36 4.65 1.18 11.37
N GLN A 37 3.39 0.79 11.21
CA GLN A 37 2.59 0.19 12.28
C GLN A 37 3.17 -1.16 12.73
N HIS A 38 3.83 -1.86 11.80
CA HIS A 38 4.36 -3.21 11.98
C HIS A 38 5.86 -3.24 11.65
N ASP A 39 6.64 -3.82 12.56
CA ASP A 39 8.10 -3.97 12.40
C ASP A 39 8.49 -5.27 11.67
N ALA A 40 7.71 -6.33 11.86
CA ALA A 40 7.85 -7.64 11.25
C ALA A 40 7.13 -7.77 9.90
N ILE A 41 7.68 -8.56 8.99
CA ILE A 41 7.09 -8.79 7.66
C ILE A 41 5.79 -9.58 7.74
N GLU A 42 5.67 -10.48 8.72
CA GLU A 42 4.48 -11.29 8.97
C GLU A 42 3.28 -10.40 9.31
N SER A 43 3.45 -9.47 10.25
CA SER A 43 2.41 -8.53 10.67
C SER A 43 2.04 -7.53 9.56
N PHE A 44 3.01 -7.07 8.77
CA PHE A 44 2.74 -6.25 7.59
C PHE A 44 1.84 -6.98 6.57
N LEU A 45 2.14 -8.26 6.28
CA LEU A 45 1.37 -9.05 5.32
C LEU A 45 -0.02 -9.41 5.85
N GLU A 46 -0.14 -9.66 7.16
CA GLU A 46 -1.41 -9.89 7.83
C GLU A 46 -2.31 -8.65 7.72
N ALA A 47 -1.83 -7.47 8.12
CA ALA A 47 -2.59 -6.22 8.03
C ALA A 47 -2.99 -5.87 6.58
N ALA A 48 -2.08 -6.07 5.61
CA ALA A 48 -2.42 -5.89 4.20
C ALA A 48 -3.54 -6.84 3.75
N SER A 49 -3.49 -8.10 4.16
CA SER A 49 -4.49 -9.11 3.83
C SER A 49 -5.85 -8.81 4.48
N GLU A 50 -5.86 -8.46 5.77
CA GLU A 50 -7.08 -8.12 6.51
C GLU A 50 -7.79 -6.92 5.90
N TRP A 51 -7.08 -5.82 5.66
CA TRP A 51 -7.67 -4.67 4.99
C TRP A 51 -8.12 -5.00 3.56
N GLY A 52 -7.34 -5.81 2.83
CA GLY A 52 -7.69 -6.30 1.50
C GLY A 52 -9.03 -7.06 1.48
N GLN A 53 -9.29 -7.85 2.52
CA GLN A 53 -10.53 -8.61 2.70
C GLN A 53 -11.70 -7.71 3.14
N GLU A 54 -11.47 -6.79 4.09
CA GLU A 54 -12.48 -5.85 4.58
C GLU A 54 -12.97 -4.92 3.45
N SER A 55 -12.04 -4.44 2.63
CA SER A 55 -12.32 -3.47 1.55
C SER A 55 -12.65 -4.11 0.20
N VAL A 56 -12.93 -5.43 0.15
CA VAL A 56 -13.18 -6.16 -1.11
C VAL A 56 -14.38 -5.60 -1.90
N ASN A 57 -15.34 -5.00 -1.21
CA ASN A 57 -16.52 -4.34 -1.77
C ASN A 57 -16.46 -2.80 -1.66
N GLY A 58 -15.28 -2.24 -1.38
CA GLY A 58 -15.12 -0.84 -0.95
C GLY A 58 -15.39 -0.66 0.55
N LEU A 59 -15.15 0.54 1.06
CA LEU A 59 -15.47 0.95 2.44
C LEU A 59 -16.12 2.34 2.41
N THR A 60 -16.63 2.77 3.56
CA THR A 60 -16.98 4.18 3.76
C THR A 60 -15.74 5.05 3.49
N HIS A 61 -15.81 5.95 2.51
CA HIS A 61 -14.70 6.79 2.02
C HIS A 61 -13.59 6.09 1.22
N TYR A 62 -13.78 4.82 0.85
CA TYR A 62 -12.86 4.11 -0.05
C TYR A 62 -13.62 3.44 -1.20
N GLU A 63 -13.35 3.91 -2.41
CA GLU A 63 -13.83 3.28 -3.64
C GLU A 63 -12.74 2.34 -4.17
N LYS A 64 -13.10 1.05 -4.32
CA LYS A 64 -12.17 0.05 -4.84
C LYS A 64 -11.90 0.34 -6.33
N PRO A 65 -10.63 0.47 -6.76
CA PRO A 65 -10.33 0.67 -8.16
C PRO A 65 -10.54 -0.64 -8.95
N ASP A 66 -11.01 -0.51 -10.19
CA ASP A 66 -11.07 -1.63 -11.14
C ASP A 66 -9.67 -2.08 -11.61
N ASN A 67 -8.70 -1.17 -11.57
CA ASN A 67 -7.34 -1.47 -11.97
C ASN A 67 -6.66 -2.40 -10.95
N PRO A 68 -6.30 -3.64 -11.35
CA PRO A 68 -5.72 -4.62 -10.42
C PRO A 68 -4.37 -4.16 -9.86
N TRP A 69 -3.55 -3.46 -10.64
CA TRP A 69 -2.26 -2.94 -10.18
C TRP A 69 -2.43 -1.88 -9.10
N LYS A 70 -3.38 -0.95 -9.30
CA LYS A 70 -3.70 0.05 -8.29
C LYS A 70 -4.29 -0.60 -7.03
N ARG A 71 -5.16 -1.60 -7.20
CA ARG A 71 -5.72 -2.35 -6.08
C ARG A 71 -4.64 -3.06 -5.27
N SER A 72 -3.71 -3.76 -5.93
CA SER A 72 -2.57 -4.40 -5.29
C SER A 72 -1.68 -3.39 -4.56
N ALA A 73 -1.41 -2.22 -5.16
CA ALA A 73 -0.65 -1.15 -4.51
C ALA A 73 -1.31 -0.64 -3.24
N GLN A 74 -2.63 -0.40 -3.28
CA GLN A 74 -3.39 0.05 -2.11
C GLN A 74 -3.40 -0.99 -0.98
N ILE A 75 -3.55 -2.27 -1.31
CA ILE A 75 -3.46 -3.36 -0.33
C ILE A 75 -2.09 -3.36 0.35
N MET A 76 -1.00 -3.27 -0.42
CA MET A 76 0.36 -3.23 0.13
C MET A 76 0.63 -1.96 0.95
N TYR A 77 0.10 -0.82 0.53
CA TYR A 77 0.20 0.43 1.29
C TYR A 77 -0.51 0.34 2.64
N MET A 78 -1.66 -0.32 2.70
CA MET A 78 -2.39 -0.49 3.95
C MET A 78 -1.66 -1.42 4.92
N GLY A 79 -0.84 -2.36 4.45
CA GLY A 79 0.08 -3.09 5.33
C GLY A 79 1.05 -2.18 6.12
N LYS A 80 1.38 -0.97 5.62
CA LYS A 80 2.21 0.00 6.37
C LYS A 80 1.46 0.65 7.54
N ILE A 81 0.16 0.95 7.37
CA ILE A 81 -0.56 1.90 8.23
C ILE A 81 -1.83 1.34 8.92
N TYR A 82 -2.31 0.17 8.51
CA TYR A 82 -3.48 -0.47 9.11
C TYR A 82 -3.08 -1.15 10.42
N GLU A 83 -3.88 -0.90 11.47
CA GLU A 83 -3.60 -1.35 12.85
C GLU A 83 -3.72 -2.85 13.05
#